data_AF-A0A090YUG7-F1
#
_entry.id   AF-A0A090YUG7-F1
#
_cell.length_a   1.000
_cell.length_b   1.000
_cell.length_c   1.000
_cell.angle_alpha   90.00
_cell.angle_beta   90.00
_cell.angle_gamma   90.00
#
_symmetry.space_group_name_H-M   'P 1'
#
loop_
_entity.id
_entity.type
_entity.pdbx_description
1 polymer ?
#
loop_
_entity_poly.entity_id
_entity_poly.type
_entity_poly.pdbx_seq_one_letter_code
_entity_poly.pdbx_strand_id
1 'polypeptide(L)'
;MNMKRKIIMATALTATLATGVLPSNSAFAAEKEAPIQQVGSQVSIQPFAQNNLETAVHAALNGPEVKKIKVFEHEFNVKEIEVVDRGTEGKDVYGQISHHLSFRPDDQFYYKFTKKDGKVTGFEFHIDRGGWTPVMAPLLSIVAAYNGIPVNPNDLNKLGQELGALVDGRWEYAAQSIATAVSLSFNEK
;
A
#
# COMPACT_ATOMS: atom_id res chain seq x y z
N MET A 1 -20.55 49.48 4.34
CA MET A 1 -19.81 49.60 5.63
C MET A 1 -18.73 48.52 5.64
N ASN A 2 -17.46 48.91 5.45
CA ASN A 2 -16.33 48.00 5.22
C ASN A 2 -15.64 47.65 6.55
N MET A 3 -15.55 46.36 6.90
CA MET A 3 -14.78 45.89 8.06
C MET A 3 -13.39 45.40 7.62
N LYS A 4 -12.35 46.15 8.00
CA LYS A 4 -10.94 45.79 7.85
C LYS A 4 -10.54 44.81 8.97
N ARG A 5 -10.01 43.64 8.63
CA ARG A 5 -9.40 42.70 9.59
C ARG A 5 -7.94 43.08 9.82
N LYS A 6 -7.52 43.19 11.09
CA LYS A 6 -6.13 43.43 11.51
C LYS A 6 -5.48 42.09 11.87
N ILE A 7 -4.26 41.88 11.40
CA ILE A 7 -3.39 40.74 11.68
C ILE A 7 -2.68 40.98 13.02
N ILE A 8 -2.58 39.96 13.86
CA ILE A 8 -1.81 39.99 15.12
C ILE A 8 -0.58 39.08 14.91
N MET A 9 0.60 39.68 15.00
CA MET A 9 1.92 39.02 15.08
C MET A 9 2.20 38.66 16.54
N ALA A 10 2.75 37.47 16.79
CA ALA A 10 3.17 37.02 18.11
C ALA A 10 4.70 37.14 18.27
N THR A 11 5.08 37.72 19.42
CA THR A 11 6.43 38.14 19.81
C THR A 11 7.29 36.96 20.28
N ALA A 12 8.57 36.95 19.90
CA ALA A 12 9.59 36.02 20.36
C ALA A 12 10.03 36.32 21.80
N LEU A 13 10.23 35.28 22.62
CA LEU A 13 10.78 35.40 23.98
C LEU A 13 12.17 34.75 24.03
N THR A 14 13.19 35.59 24.24
CA THR A 14 14.59 35.20 24.46
C THR A 14 14.81 34.99 25.96
N ALA A 15 15.35 33.84 26.37
CA ALA A 15 15.76 33.59 27.75
C ALA A 15 17.25 33.27 27.80
N THR A 16 18.02 34.20 28.36
CA THR A 16 19.43 34.06 28.74
C THR A 16 19.49 33.29 30.06
N LEU A 17 20.36 32.27 30.17
CA LEU A 17 20.69 31.66 31.46
C LEU A 17 22.16 31.86 31.83
N ALA A 18 22.33 32.26 33.09
CA ALA A 18 23.56 32.69 33.74
C ALA A 18 24.43 31.51 34.21
N THR A 19 25.72 31.79 34.35
CA THR A 19 26.78 30.92 34.88
C THR A 19 26.69 30.74 36.41
N GLY A 20 26.95 29.52 36.88
CA GLY A 20 27.26 29.18 38.28
C GLY A 20 28.17 27.95 38.34
N VAL A 21 29.16 27.95 39.22
CA VAL A 21 30.33 27.04 39.21
C VAL A 21 30.39 26.14 40.47
N LEU A 22 31.02 24.96 40.30
CA LEU A 22 31.69 24.06 41.28
C LEU A 22 30.84 23.00 42.02
N PRO A 23 31.46 21.93 42.59
CA PRO A 23 31.71 20.66 41.91
C PRO A 23 31.11 19.48 42.71
N SER A 24 31.02 18.29 42.12
CA SER A 24 30.72 17.08 42.89
C SER A 24 31.46 15.90 42.26
N ASN A 25 32.54 15.50 42.92
CA ASN A 25 33.18 14.21 42.67
C ASN A 25 32.18 13.11 43.00
N SER A 26 31.87 12.26 42.02
CA SER A 26 31.37 10.92 42.26
C SER A 26 31.94 10.04 41.15
N ALA A 27 32.93 9.26 41.54
CA ALA A 27 33.55 8.26 40.71
C ALA A 27 32.50 7.22 40.30
N PHE A 28 32.40 6.96 39.00
CA PHE A 28 31.82 5.73 38.49
C PHE A 28 32.84 5.03 37.59
N ALA A 29 32.87 3.72 37.77
CA ALA A 29 33.82 2.77 37.25
C ALA A 29 33.98 2.87 35.72
N ALA A 30 35.21 2.70 35.26
CA ALA A 30 35.52 2.43 33.87
C ALA A 30 34.93 1.06 33.50
N GLU A 31 33.84 1.07 32.73
CA GLU A 31 33.37 -0.11 32.01
C GLU A 31 33.76 0.01 30.54
N LYS A 32 34.39 -1.07 30.08
CA LYS A 32 35.03 -1.27 28.79
C LYS A 32 34.09 -0.99 27.63
N GLU A 33 34.57 -0.25 26.63
CA GLU A 33 33.89 -0.02 25.36
C GLU A 33 33.40 -1.35 24.76
N ALA A 34 32.08 -1.51 24.68
CA ALA A 34 31.44 -2.36 23.70
C ALA A 34 30.57 -1.44 22.83
N PRO A 35 30.73 -1.46 21.50
CA PRO A 35 29.92 -0.61 20.64
C PRO A 35 28.46 -1.09 20.72
N ILE A 36 27.60 -0.22 21.23
CA ILE A 36 26.15 -0.38 21.20
C ILE A 36 25.75 -0.39 19.72
N GLN A 37 25.47 -1.58 19.20
CA GLN A 37 24.80 -1.73 17.91
C GLN A 37 23.46 -1.05 18.02
N GLN A 38 23.30 0.04 17.27
CA GLN A 38 22.00 0.60 16.96
C GLN A 38 21.19 -0.50 16.29
N VAL A 39 20.24 -1.08 17.01
CA VAL A 39 19.14 -1.85 16.42
C VAL A 39 18.24 -0.83 15.73
N GLY A 40 18.73 -0.31 14.60
CA GLY A 40 17.85 0.16 13.55
C GLY A 40 17.00 -1.04 13.18
N SER A 41 15.70 -0.94 13.42
CA SER A 41 14.74 -1.86 12.83
C SER A 41 14.84 -1.70 11.32
N GLN A 42 15.79 -2.41 10.72
CA GLN A 42 15.75 -2.74 9.31
C GLN A 42 14.52 -3.63 9.17
N VAL A 43 13.38 -3.02 8.84
CA VAL A 43 12.26 -3.74 8.26
C VAL A 43 12.83 -4.38 7.00
N SER A 44 13.30 -5.62 7.12
CA SER A 44 13.67 -6.44 5.99
C SER A 44 12.37 -6.76 5.27
N ILE A 45 11.90 -5.86 4.40
CA ILE A 45 10.90 -6.21 3.40
C ILE A 45 11.61 -7.23 2.51
N GLN A 46 11.34 -8.50 2.78
CA GLN A 46 11.95 -9.63 2.10
C GLN A 46 11.66 -9.54 0.60
N PRO A 47 12.65 -9.79 -0.29
CA PRO A 47 12.46 -9.77 -1.75
C PRO A 47 11.40 -10.78 -2.24
N PHE A 48 11.06 -11.79 -1.44
CA PHE A 48 10.09 -12.83 -1.77
C PHE A 48 8.66 -12.30 -1.98
N ALA A 49 8.24 -11.28 -1.21
CA ALA A 49 6.89 -10.72 -1.34
C ALA A 49 6.68 -9.93 -2.65
N GLN A 50 7.75 -9.34 -3.20
CA GLN A 50 7.67 -8.54 -4.43
C GLN A 50 7.57 -9.39 -5.70
N ASN A 51 8.34 -10.49 -5.78
CA ASN A 51 8.21 -11.46 -6.87
C ASN A 51 6.82 -12.13 -6.86
N ASN A 52 6.27 -12.37 -5.65
CA ASN A 52 4.93 -12.90 -5.52
C ASN A 52 3.83 -11.92 -5.93
N LEU A 53 4.04 -10.60 -5.77
CA LEU A 53 3.12 -9.59 -6.30
C LEU A 53 3.08 -9.65 -7.84
N GLU A 54 4.24 -9.72 -8.50
CA GLU A 54 4.31 -9.89 -9.96
C GLU A 54 3.60 -11.16 -10.41
N THR A 55 3.84 -12.28 -9.73
CA THR A 55 3.18 -13.56 -10.02
C THR A 55 1.66 -13.46 -9.83
N ALA A 56 1.19 -12.78 -8.78
CA ALA A 56 -0.24 -12.53 -8.55
C ALA A 56 -0.86 -11.66 -9.66
N VAL A 57 -0.18 -10.59 -10.08
CA VAL A 57 -0.63 -9.73 -11.19
C VAL A 57 -0.67 -10.51 -12.50
N HIS A 58 0.35 -11.33 -12.79
CA HIS A 58 0.38 -12.16 -13.98
C HIS A 58 -0.77 -13.17 -14.00
N ALA A 59 -1.01 -13.87 -12.88
CA ALA A 59 -2.10 -14.84 -12.76
C ALA A 59 -3.47 -14.18 -12.96
N ALA A 60 -3.65 -12.95 -12.46
CA ALA A 60 -4.87 -12.19 -12.68
C ALA A 60 -5.04 -11.80 -14.15
N LEU A 61 -4.00 -11.27 -14.81
CA LEU A 61 -4.10 -10.74 -16.18
C LEU A 61 -4.15 -11.81 -17.26
N ASN A 62 -3.43 -12.92 -17.07
CA ASN A 62 -3.16 -13.89 -18.13
C ASN A 62 -3.59 -15.32 -17.77
N GLY A 63 -4.02 -15.55 -16.52
CA GLY A 63 -4.24 -16.89 -16.00
C GLY A 63 -2.97 -17.78 -15.99
N PRO A 64 -3.11 -19.05 -15.57
CA PRO A 64 -4.23 -19.57 -14.79
C PRO A 64 -4.23 -19.04 -13.35
N GLU A 65 -5.31 -19.32 -12.59
CA GLU A 65 -5.41 -19.01 -11.15
C GLU A 65 -4.18 -19.54 -10.39
N VAL A 66 -3.59 -18.69 -9.55
CA VAL A 66 -2.54 -19.08 -8.60
C VAL A 66 -3.14 -19.24 -7.21
N LYS A 67 -2.76 -20.30 -6.49
CA LYS A 67 -3.28 -20.62 -5.16
C LYS A 67 -2.19 -20.54 -4.10
N LYS A 68 -2.56 -20.13 -2.88
CA LYS A 68 -1.70 -20.00 -1.70
C LYS A 68 -0.42 -19.18 -1.97
N ILE A 69 -0.53 -18.14 -2.78
CA ILE A 69 0.59 -17.23 -3.03
C ILE A 69 0.71 -16.25 -1.87
N LYS A 70 1.90 -16.16 -1.27
CA LYS A 70 2.18 -15.21 -0.18
C LYS A 70 2.49 -13.83 -0.74
N VAL A 71 1.56 -12.88 -0.62
CA VAL A 71 1.79 -11.47 -0.97
C VAL A 71 1.79 -10.65 0.32
N PHE A 72 2.91 -9.96 0.59
CA PHE A 72 3.22 -9.38 1.90
C PHE A 72 3.16 -10.48 2.99
N GLU A 73 2.41 -10.27 4.07
CA GLU A 73 2.27 -11.25 5.17
C GLU A 73 1.03 -12.14 5.07
N HIS A 74 0.37 -12.17 3.90
CA HIS A 74 -0.89 -12.90 3.70
C HIS A 74 -0.81 -13.87 2.52
N GLU A 75 -1.50 -14.99 2.63
CA GLU A 75 -1.64 -15.97 1.56
C GLU A 75 -2.95 -15.76 0.81
N PHE A 76 -2.91 -15.82 -0.51
CA PHE A 76 -4.06 -15.59 -1.37
C PHE A 76 -4.22 -16.68 -2.42
N ASN A 77 -5.44 -16.84 -2.92
CA ASN A 77 -5.66 -17.35 -4.26
C ASN A 77 -6.09 -16.17 -5.14
N VAL A 78 -5.49 -16.05 -6.32
CA VAL A 78 -5.73 -14.95 -7.25
C VAL A 78 -6.25 -15.55 -8.55
N LYS A 79 -7.50 -15.22 -8.88
CA LYS A 79 -8.17 -15.70 -10.09
C LYS A 79 -7.90 -14.78 -11.27
N GLU A 80 -8.04 -15.33 -12.46
CA GLU A 80 -8.04 -14.58 -13.71
C GLU A 80 -9.18 -13.55 -13.72
N ILE A 81 -8.93 -12.39 -14.31
CA ILE A 81 -9.91 -11.31 -14.45
C ILE A 81 -10.93 -11.61 -15.54
N GLU A 82 -12.12 -11.05 -15.39
CA GLU A 82 -13.12 -10.98 -16.44
C GLU A 82 -13.14 -9.56 -17.02
N VAL A 83 -13.16 -9.46 -18.34
CA VAL A 83 -13.14 -8.17 -19.05
C VAL A 83 -14.41 -8.01 -19.88
N VAL A 84 -15.09 -6.89 -19.67
CA VAL A 84 -16.29 -6.50 -20.42
C VAL A 84 -15.98 -5.24 -21.22
N ASP A 85 -15.98 -5.36 -22.54
CA ASP A 85 -15.79 -4.22 -23.45
C ASP A 85 -17.07 -3.39 -23.55
N ARG A 86 -16.98 -2.09 -23.21
CA ARG A 86 -18.08 -1.11 -23.30
C ARG A 86 -17.93 -0.17 -24.50
N GLY A 87 -17.05 -0.48 -25.45
CA GLY A 87 -16.77 0.35 -26.61
C GLY A 87 -16.18 1.71 -26.20
N THR A 88 -16.89 2.79 -26.51
CA THR A 88 -16.41 4.16 -26.24
C THR A 88 -16.33 4.53 -24.76
N GLU A 89 -16.93 3.73 -23.89
CA GLU A 89 -16.89 3.91 -22.43
C GLU A 89 -15.67 3.25 -21.78
N GLY A 90 -14.89 2.46 -22.53
CA GLY A 90 -13.71 1.74 -22.03
C GLY A 90 -14.00 0.26 -21.78
N LYS A 91 -13.18 -0.37 -20.93
CA LYS A 91 -13.33 -1.77 -20.52
C LYS A 91 -13.56 -1.84 -19.02
N ASP A 92 -14.63 -2.49 -18.60
CA ASP A 92 -14.84 -2.87 -17.21
C ASP A 92 -14.08 -4.16 -16.92
N VAL A 93 -13.26 -4.14 -15.89
CA VAL A 93 -12.47 -5.30 -15.45
C VAL A 93 -12.94 -5.71 -14.07
N TYR A 94 -13.23 -7.00 -13.92
CA TYR A 94 -13.68 -7.63 -12.69
C TYR A 94 -12.65 -8.66 -12.25
N GLY A 95 -12.35 -8.72 -10.95
CA GLY A 95 -11.47 -9.74 -10.44
C GLY A 95 -11.82 -10.19 -9.03
N GLN A 96 -11.28 -11.35 -8.67
CA GLN A 96 -11.54 -12.03 -7.41
C GLN A 96 -10.24 -12.54 -6.78
N ILE A 97 -10.06 -12.24 -5.49
CA ILE A 97 -8.95 -12.69 -4.66
C ILE A 97 -9.55 -13.31 -3.40
N SER A 98 -9.15 -14.54 -3.06
CA SER A 98 -9.57 -15.16 -1.80
C SER A 98 -8.42 -15.16 -0.80
N HIS A 99 -8.68 -14.74 0.44
CA HIS A 99 -7.72 -14.85 1.52
C HIS A 99 -7.61 -16.32 1.97
N HIS A 100 -6.41 -16.89 1.97
CA HIS A 100 -6.18 -18.27 2.38
C HIS A 100 -5.99 -18.36 3.90
N LEU A 101 -7.07 -18.13 4.65
CA LEU A 101 -7.14 -18.53 6.05
C LEU A 101 -7.91 -19.84 6.16
N SER A 102 -7.26 -20.87 6.72
CA SER A 102 -7.83 -22.21 6.89
C SER A 102 -9.19 -22.24 7.62
N PHE A 103 -9.52 -21.17 8.36
CA PHE A 103 -10.71 -21.06 9.19
C PHE A 103 -11.79 -20.11 8.63
N ARG A 104 -11.55 -19.44 7.48
CA ARG A 104 -12.49 -18.50 6.85
C ARG A 104 -12.44 -18.60 5.31
N PRO A 105 -13.05 -19.65 4.72
CA PRO A 105 -13.11 -19.80 3.27
C PRO A 105 -13.95 -18.69 2.58
N ASP A 106 -14.72 -17.94 3.36
CA ASP A 106 -15.62 -16.88 2.95
C ASP A 106 -14.96 -15.51 2.78
N ASP A 107 -13.70 -15.30 3.21
CA ASP A 107 -12.98 -14.03 3.01
C ASP A 107 -12.63 -13.84 1.51
N GLN A 108 -13.62 -13.40 0.74
CA GLN A 108 -13.54 -13.16 -0.71
C GLN A 108 -13.49 -11.66 -0.98
N PHE A 109 -12.48 -11.24 -1.71
CA PHE A 109 -12.26 -9.87 -2.13
C PHE A 109 -12.56 -9.75 -3.63
N TYR A 110 -13.54 -8.93 -3.96
CA TYR A 110 -13.93 -8.61 -5.32
C TYR A 110 -13.54 -7.18 -5.63
N TYR A 111 -13.02 -6.96 -6.83
CA TYR A 111 -12.70 -5.63 -7.30
C TYR A 111 -13.22 -5.41 -8.71
N LYS A 112 -13.56 -4.16 -8.99
CA LYS A 112 -13.91 -3.68 -10.31
C LYS A 112 -13.20 -2.36 -10.57
N PHE A 113 -12.65 -2.20 -11.77
CA PHE A 113 -12.20 -0.91 -12.26
C PHE A 113 -12.56 -0.76 -13.74
N THR A 114 -12.70 0.47 -14.21
CA THR A 114 -12.85 0.74 -15.65
C THR A 114 -11.50 1.24 -16.17
N LYS A 115 -11.03 0.71 -17.29
CA LYS A 115 -9.88 1.25 -18.03
C LYS A 115 -10.42 2.00 -19.24
N LYS A 116 -9.96 3.23 -19.45
CA LYS A 116 -10.26 4.03 -20.62
C LYS A 116 -9.08 4.91 -21.00
N ASP A 117 -8.66 4.85 -22.27
CA ASP A 117 -7.60 5.68 -22.84
C ASP A 117 -6.28 5.59 -22.04
N GLY A 118 -5.93 4.37 -21.62
CA GLY A 118 -4.76 4.07 -20.78
C GLY A 118 -4.92 4.45 -19.30
N LYS A 119 -6.05 5.05 -18.91
CA LYS A 119 -6.32 5.51 -17.55
C LYS A 119 -7.29 4.58 -16.82
N VAL A 120 -7.03 4.34 -15.55
CA VAL A 120 -7.97 3.72 -14.63
C VAL A 120 -8.96 4.78 -14.18
N THR A 121 -10.23 4.53 -14.43
CA THR A 121 -11.38 5.36 -14.07
C THR A 121 -12.37 4.50 -13.28
N GLY A 122 -12.82 4.94 -12.11
CA GLY A 122 -13.72 4.13 -11.27
C GLY A 122 -12.99 2.95 -10.61
N PHE A 123 -13.15 2.82 -9.30
CA PHE A 123 -12.65 1.69 -8.54
C PHE A 123 -13.68 1.33 -7.49
N GLU A 124 -14.08 0.07 -7.47
CA GLU A 124 -15.01 -0.48 -6.51
C GLU A 124 -14.39 -1.72 -5.86
N PHE A 125 -14.51 -1.81 -4.54
CA PHE A 125 -14.01 -2.94 -3.77
C PHE A 125 -15.11 -3.47 -2.87
N HIS A 126 -15.24 -4.79 -2.87
CA HIS A 126 -16.23 -5.50 -2.08
C HIS A 126 -15.56 -6.66 -1.37
N ILE A 127 -15.93 -6.87 -0.12
CA ILE A 127 -15.53 -8.04 0.63
C ILE A 127 -16.80 -8.78 1.02
N ASP A 128 -16.82 -10.08 0.73
CA ASP A 128 -17.76 -11.00 1.35
C ASP A 128 -17.14 -11.54 2.64
N ARG A 129 -17.84 -11.39 3.76
CA ARG A 129 -17.53 -12.00 5.07
C ARG A 129 -18.79 -12.61 5.69
N GLY A 130 -19.55 -13.34 4.87
CA GLY A 130 -20.93 -13.73 5.20
C GLY A 130 -21.92 -12.58 4.96
N GLY A 131 -21.62 -11.70 4.00
CA GLY A 131 -22.41 -10.50 3.69
C GLY A 131 -21.62 -9.47 2.86
N TRP A 132 -22.33 -8.77 1.96
CA TRP A 132 -21.75 -7.76 1.07
C TRP A 132 -21.35 -6.48 1.81
N THR A 133 -20.04 -6.24 1.96
CA THR A 133 -19.52 -5.02 2.60
C THR A 133 -18.64 -4.22 1.63
N PRO A 134 -19.01 -2.98 1.28
CA PRO A 134 -18.13 -2.09 0.51
C PRO A 134 -16.96 -1.62 1.39
N VAL A 135 -15.77 -1.53 0.82
CA VAL A 135 -14.57 -1.10 1.56
C VAL A 135 -13.91 0.08 0.84
N MET A 136 -13.62 1.14 1.61
CA MET A 136 -12.85 2.29 1.12
C MET A 136 -11.38 1.92 1.00
N ALA A 137 -10.74 2.24 -0.12
CA ALA A 137 -9.33 1.94 -0.35
C ALA A 137 -8.45 3.16 -0.07
N PRO A 138 -7.50 3.10 0.88
CA PRO A 138 -6.48 4.14 1.05
C PRO A 138 -5.51 4.23 -0.14
N LEU A 139 -5.55 3.25 -1.07
CA LEU A 139 -4.62 3.14 -2.20
C LEU A 139 -5.04 3.92 -3.46
N LEU A 140 -6.17 4.64 -3.42
CA LEU A 140 -6.60 5.49 -4.55
C LEU A 140 -5.58 6.59 -4.89
N SER A 141 -4.79 7.05 -3.92
CA SER A 141 -3.70 8.00 -4.13
C SER A 141 -2.58 7.42 -5.01
N ILE A 142 -2.28 6.12 -4.88
CA ILE A 142 -1.31 5.42 -5.71
C ILE A 142 -1.88 5.26 -7.13
N VAL A 143 -3.14 4.84 -7.27
CA VAL A 143 -3.78 4.78 -8.59
C VAL A 143 -3.68 6.14 -9.29
N ALA A 144 -3.97 7.24 -8.59
CA ALA A 144 -3.85 8.59 -9.14
C ALA A 144 -2.42 8.96 -9.57
N ALA A 145 -1.40 8.57 -8.80
CA ALA A 145 0.01 8.87 -9.10
C ALA A 145 0.52 8.13 -10.34
N TYR A 146 0.05 6.91 -10.59
CA TYR A 146 0.45 6.08 -11.73
C TYR A 146 -0.55 6.14 -12.90
N ASN A 147 -1.63 6.91 -12.78
CA ASN A 147 -2.71 6.87 -13.77
C ASN A 147 -2.26 7.36 -15.14
N GLY A 148 -2.43 6.54 -16.18
CA GLY A 148 -1.97 6.84 -17.53
C GLY A 148 -0.45 6.67 -17.74
N ILE A 149 0.28 6.21 -16.72
CA ILE A 149 1.68 5.82 -16.84
C ILE A 149 1.71 4.29 -17.03
N PRO A 150 2.26 3.78 -18.15
CA PRO A 150 2.43 2.35 -18.32
C PRO A 150 3.33 1.78 -17.23
N VAL A 151 2.81 0.83 -16.44
CA VAL A 151 3.60 0.12 -15.42
C VAL A 151 4.17 -1.14 -16.06
N ASN A 152 5.49 -1.15 -16.29
CA ASN A 152 6.20 -2.33 -16.77
C ASN A 152 6.44 -3.32 -15.61
N PRO A 153 6.56 -4.64 -15.87
CA PRO A 153 7.01 -5.62 -14.87
C PRO A 153 8.19 -5.17 -13.99
N ASN A 154 9.19 -4.49 -14.55
CA ASN A 154 10.33 -3.99 -13.75
C ASN A 154 9.95 -2.91 -12.73
N ASP A 155 8.89 -2.15 -12.99
CA ASP A 155 8.37 -1.10 -12.10
C ASP A 155 7.48 -1.65 -10.98
N LEU A 156 7.02 -2.91 -11.11
CA LEU A 156 6.20 -3.57 -10.07
C LEU A 156 6.96 -3.73 -8.76
N ASN A 157 8.29 -3.80 -8.78
CA ASN A 157 9.09 -3.81 -7.55
C ASN A 157 8.93 -2.52 -6.76
N LYS A 158 9.07 -1.37 -7.43
CA LYS A 158 8.91 -0.05 -6.79
C LYS A 158 7.48 0.15 -6.32
N LEU A 159 6.50 -0.18 -7.17
CA LEU A 159 5.09 -0.12 -6.82
C LEU A 159 4.78 -1.02 -5.60
N GLY A 160 5.30 -2.25 -5.57
CA GLY A 160 5.14 -3.18 -4.46
C GLY A 160 5.73 -2.67 -3.15
N GLN A 161 6.83 -1.91 -3.19
CA GLN A 161 7.39 -1.23 -2.02
C GLN A 161 6.48 -0.12 -1.51
N GLU A 162 5.98 0.73 -2.41
CA GLU A 162 5.05 1.83 -2.07
C GLU A 162 3.73 1.30 -1.51
N LEU A 163 3.21 0.21 -2.09
CA LEU A 163 2.03 -0.49 -1.61
C LEU A 163 2.28 -1.14 -0.26
N GLY A 164 3.38 -1.89 -0.11
CA GLY A 164 3.72 -2.59 1.13
C GLY A 164 3.90 -1.66 2.33
N ALA A 165 4.38 -0.43 2.12
CA ALA A 165 4.47 0.59 3.17
C ALA A 165 3.10 1.02 3.73
N LEU A 166 2.03 0.83 2.98
CA LEU A 166 0.66 1.16 3.36
C LEU A 166 -0.12 -0.05 3.91
N VAL A 167 0.41 -1.26 3.76
CA VAL A 167 -0.19 -2.48 4.30
C VAL A 167 0.18 -2.58 5.78
N ASP A 168 -0.78 -2.30 6.65
CA ASP A 168 -0.65 -2.33 8.12
C ASP A 168 -0.81 -3.74 8.73
N GLY A 169 -0.53 -4.80 7.96
CA GLY A 169 -0.81 -6.19 8.34
C GLY A 169 -2.27 -6.60 8.19
N ARG A 170 -3.11 -5.76 7.58
CA ARG A 170 -4.47 -6.11 7.17
C ARG A 170 -4.48 -6.73 5.78
N TRP A 171 -5.06 -7.92 5.70
CA TRP A 171 -5.14 -8.66 4.46
C TRP A 171 -5.96 -7.92 3.39
N GLU A 172 -6.94 -7.11 3.80
CA GLU A 172 -7.75 -6.30 2.88
C GLU A 172 -6.87 -5.32 2.10
N TYR A 173 -5.89 -4.71 2.75
CA TYR A 173 -4.98 -3.77 2.09
C TYR A 173 -3.96 -4.51 1.21
N ALA A 174 -3.55 -5.71 1.61
CA ALA A 174 -2.75 -6.58 0.75
C ALA A 174 -3.51 -6.99 -0.52
N ALA A 175 -4.80 -7.36 -0.40
CA ALA A 175 -5.66 -7.68 -1.54
C ALA A 175 -5.93 -6.45 -2.44
N GLN A 176 -6.20 -5.28 -1.84
CA GLN A 176 -6.30 -4.01 -2.58
C GLN A 176 -5.00 -3.66 -3.30
N SER A 177 -3.84 -4.01 -2.75
CA SER A 177 -2.54 -3.77 -3.38
C SER A 177 -2.37 -4.60 -4.64
N ILE A 178 -2.76 -5.88 -4.61
CA ILE A 178 -2.79 -6.75 -5.79
C ILE A 178 -3.72 -6.14 -6.85
N ALA A 179 -4.96 -5.80 -6.47
CA ALA A 179 -5.94 -5.21 -7.39
C ALA A 179 -5.46 -3.87 -8.00
N THR A 180 -4.76 -3.05 -7.21
CA THR A 180 -4.15 -1.79 -7.68
C THR A 180 -3.05 -2.06 -8.71
N ALA A 181 -2.17 -3.03 -8.45
CA ALA A 181 -1.14 -3.41 -9.41
C ALA A 181 -1.75 -3.97 -10.70
N VAL A 182 -2.79 -4.82 -10.59
CA VAL A 182 -3.54 -5.34 -11.75
C VAL A 182 -4.11 -4.21 -12.60
N SER A 183 -4.76 -3.22 -11.98
CA SER A 183 -5.41 -2.13 -12.75
C SER A 183 -4.41 -1.24 -13.49
N LEU A 184 -3.24 -1.01 -12.88
CA LEU A 184 -2.17 -0.23 -13.49
C LEU A 184 -1.47 -1.00 -14.62
N SER A 185 -1.27 -2.31 -14.44
CA SER A 185 -0.65 -3.20 -15.45
C SER A 185 -1.59 -3.67 -16.56
N PHE A 186 -2.91 -3.58 -16.37
CA PHE A 186 -3.88 -3.96 -17.39
C PHE A 186 -3.75 -3.10 -18.66
N ASN A 187 -3.61 -3.76 -19.80
CA ASN A 187 -3.52 -3.16 -21.12
C ASN A 187 -4.86 -3.33 -21.86
N GLU A 188 -5.35 -2.27 -22.49
CA GLU A 188 -6.62 -2.27 -23.21
C GLU A 188 -6.53 -2.88 -24.62
N LYS A 189 -5.31 -3.09 -25.12
CA LYS A 189 -5.06 -3.54 -26.49
C LYS A 189 -5.13 -5.05 -26.65
#